data_AF-A0A7R9R0X0-F1
#
_entry.id   AF-A0A7R9R0X0-F1
#
_cell.length_a   1.000
_cell.length_b   1.000
_cell.length_c   1.000
_cell.angle_alpha   90.00
_cell.angle_beta   90.00
_cell.angle_gamma   90.00
#
_symmetry.space_group_name_H-M   'P 1'
#
loop_
_entity.id
_entity.type
_entity.pdbx_description
1 polymer ?
#
loop_
_entity_poly.entity_id
_entity_poly.type
_entity_poly.pdbx_seq_one_letter_code
_entity_poly.pdbx_strand_id
1 'polypeptide(L)'
;MELINRTLMEFDAPSESLAGIPSKNFIWFDFGSLRPAPTDRESKRRYEDFKWRLRYEHRDVNVFMATLNKEDFKDLLSRDENWIQMGMGSDSSDMKSVDLMNKIIQTPQVFQYGDCRRQKSSNEVYEGYLTPGYKQYWAMYPRHFIKSYSIDLRFKAEKTRLRVCVDRFPIAENNEKHCREAQEDDGEVKFTITDPCRGKSFESCPGIHVTIGLSSQAITAVSAGNDCKDVRCRSPDQIKWTLTHSGISCSGGRTVVANWTFQIICFVL
;
A
#
# COMPACT_ATOMS: atom_id res chain seq x y z
N MET A 1 -15.66 -2.83 15.57
CA MET A 1 -14.19 -2.82 15.78
C MET A 1 -13.62 -4.20 15.51
N GLU A 2 -13.99 -5.22 16.29
CA GLU A 2 -13.53 -6.61 16.09
C GLU A 2 -13.90 -7.19 14.70
N LEU A 3 -15.10 -6.88 14.20
CA LEU A 3 -15.55 -7.26 12.87
C LEU A 3 -14.63 -6.72 11.75
N ILE A 4 -14.18 -5.47 11.86
CA ILE A 4 -13.31 -4.83 10.86
C ILE A 4 -11.96 -5.55 10.83
N ASN A 5 -11.36 -5.79 12.01
CA ASN A 5 -10.09 -6.49 12.08
C ASN A 5 -10.18 -7.89 11.46
N ARG A 6 -11.25 -8.64 11.77
CA ARG A 6 -11.49 -9.96 11.18
C ARG A 6 -11.62 -9.90 9.66
N THR A 7 -12.42 -8.96 9.16
CA THR A 7 -12.59 -8.76 7.71
C THR A 7 -11.26 -8.45 7.02
N LEU A 8 -10.44 -7.55 7.59
CA LEU A 8 -9.13 -7.24 7.02
C LEU A 8 -8.20 -8.46 7.01
N MET A 9 -8.19 -9.27 8.08
CA MET A 9 -7.40 -10.50 8.13
C MET A 9 -7.85 -11.54 7.10
N GLU A 10 -9.15 -11.69 6.86
CA GLU A 10 -9.70 -12.58 5.83
C GLU A 10 -9.28 -12.13 4.41
N PHE A 11 -9.20 -10.82 4.17
CA PHE A 11 -8.69 -10.26 2.91
C PHE A 11 -7.18 -10.46 2.74
N ASP A 12 -6.40 -10.46 3.82
CA ASP A 12 -4.94 -10.59 3.77
C ASP A 12 -4.48 -12.02 3.46
N ALA A 13 -5.17 -13.02 3.99
CA ALA A 13 -4.79 -14.44 3.87
C ALA A 13 -4.50 -14.94 2.44
N PRO A 14 -5.34 -14.68 1.42
CA PRO A 14 -5.07 -15.14 0.05
C PRO A 14 -3.95 -14.35 -0.66
N SER A 15 -3.53 -13.22 -0.08
CA SER A 15 -2.60 -12.28 -0.73
C SER A 15 -1.15 -12.42 -0.26
N GLU A 16 -0.86 -13.22 0.79
CA GLU A 16 0.50 -13.33 1.37
C GLU A 16 1.58 -13.79 0.37
N SER A 17 1.23 -14.56 -0.66
CA SER A 17 2.18 -15.06 -1.66
C SER A 17 2.30 -14.19 -2.92
N LEU A 18 1.42 -13.20 -3.09
CA LEU A 18 1.41 -12.36 -4.29
C LEU A 18 2.47 -11.27 -4.19
N ALA A 19 3.18 -11.00 -5.29
CA ALA A 19 4.20 -9.95 -5.32
C ALA A 19 3.62 -8.52 -5.42
N GLY A 20 2.44 -8.39 -6.04
CA GLY A 20 1.69 -7.15 -6.15
C GLY A 20 0.25 -7.35 -5.66
N ILE A 21 -0.15 -6.59 -4.64
CA ILE A 21 -1.49 -6.61 -4.08
C ILE A 21 -2.20 -5.30 -4.44
N PRO A 22 -3.45 -5.34 -4.94
CA PRO A 22 -4.26 -4.14 -5.14
C PRO A 22 -4.36 -3.27 -3.88
N SER A 23 -4.55 -1.97 -4.09
CA SER A 23 -4.77 -1.00 -3.01
C SER A 23 -6.03 -1.34 -2.21
N LYS A 24 -5.95 -1.29 -0.87
CA LYS A 24 -7.09 -1.54 0.03
C LYS A 24 -7.62 -0.21 0.55
N ASN A 25 -8.85 0.12 0.19
CA ASN A 25 -9.54 1.32 0.63
C ASN A 25 -10.74 0.92 1.49
N PHE A 26 -10.78 1.44 2.72
CA PHE A 26 -11.91 1.25 3.63
C PHE A 26 -12.57 2.60 3.87
N ILE A 27 -13.82 2.75 3.47
CA ILE A 27 -14.58 3.98 3.67
C ILE A 27 -15.55 3.72 4.82
N TRP A 28 -15.36 4.46 5.90
CA TRP A 28 -16.22 4.41 7.07
C TRP A 28 -17.16 5.60 7.08
N PHE A 29 -18.46 5.34 7.05
CA PHE A 29 -19.50 6.35 7.28
C PHE A 29 -19.99 6.35 8.73
N ASP A 30 -19.88 7.49 9.40
CA ASP A 30 -20.42 7.73 10.73
C ASP A 30 -21.36 8.94 10.71
N PHE A 31 -22.60 8.71 11.16
CA PHE A 31 -23.66 9.72 11.21
C PHE A 31 -24.07 10.00 12.66
N GLY A 32 -23.12 9.97 13.60
CA GLY A 32 -23.37 10.19 15.03
C GLY A 32 -23.91 8.96 15.76
N SER A 33 -23.72 7.76 15.20
CA SER A 33 -24.14 6.50 15.82
C SER A 33 -23.05 5.89 16.70
N LEU A 34 -21.82 6.38 16.56
CA LEU A 34 -20.67 5.86 17.28
C LEU A 34 -20.41 6.63 18.57
N ARG A 35 -20.10 5.85 19.61
CA ARG A 35 -19.79 6.37 20.94
C ARG A 35 -18.31 6.79 20.99
N PRO A 36 -17.96 7.81 21.80
CA PRO A 36 -16.58 8.19 22.04
C PRO A 36 -15.77 7.02 22.61
N ALA A 37 -14.44 7.17 22.60
CA ALA A 37 -13.52 6.16 23.10
C ALA A 37 -13.96 5.63 24.49
N PRO A 38 -14.05 4.30 24.68
CA PRO A 38 -14.59 3.73 25.91
C PRO A 38 -13.72 4.08 27.12
N THR A 39 -14.38 4.36 28.24
CA THR A 39 -13.72 4.74 29.50
C THR A 39 -13.51 3.56 30.43
N ASP A 40 -14.32 2.50 30.33
CA ASP A 40 -14.16 1.30 31.13
C ASP A 40 -12.87 0.55 30.75
N ARG A 41 -12.21 -0.04 31.75
CA ARG A 41 -10.86 -0.60 31.61
C ARG A 41 -10.76 -1.67 30.52
N GLU A 42 -11.75 -2.56 30.45
CA GLU A 42 -11.73 -3.66 29.47
C GLU A 42 -11.97 -3.18 28.05
N SER A 43 -12.99 -2.36 27.83
CA SER A 43 -13.30 -1.85 26.48
C SER A 43 -12.24 -0.88 26.01
N LYS A 44 -11.64 -0.08 26.91
CA LYS A 44 -10.47 0.75 26.60
C LYS A 44 -9.29 -0.09 26.13
N ARG A 45 -9.00 -1.22 26.81
CA ARG A 45 -7.93 -2.12 26.37
C ARG A 45 -8.20 -2.71 24.98
N ARG A 46 -9.44 -3.16 24.71
CA ARG A 46 -9.83 -3.68 23.39
C ARG A 46 -9.76 -2.61 22.30
N TYR A 47 -10.13 -1.38 22.64
CA TYR A 47 -10.06 -0.23 21.76
C TYR A 47 -8.61 0.11 21.38
N GLU A 48 -7.70 0.16 22.35
CA GLU A 48 -6.28 0.42 22.09
C GLU A 48 -5.62 -0.71 21.30
N ASP A 49 -5.97 -1.98 21.56
CA ASP A 49 -5.51 -3.12 20.75
C ASP A 49 -5.97 -2.98 19.29
N PHE A 50 -7.26 -2.70 19.06
CA PHE A 50 -7.79 -2.45 17.72
C PHE A 50 -7.06 -1.31 17.01
N LYS A 51 -6.87 -0.18 17.70
CA LYS A 51 -6.19 1.00 17.16
C LYS A 51 -4.74 0.69 16.81
N TRP A 52 -4.05 -0.06 17.65
CA TRP A 52 -2.69 -0.51 17.38
C TRP A 52 -2.64 -1.40 16.12
N ARG A 53 -3.51 -2.41 16.02
CA ARG A 53 -3.57 -3.29 14.85
C ARG A 53 -3.90 -2.52 13.57
N LEU A 54 -4.87 -1.62 13.60
CA LEU A 54 -5.23 -0.81 12.46
C LEU A 54 -4.06 0.05 11.96
N ARG A 55 -3.27 0.62 12.89
CA ARG A 55 -2.13 1.48 12.56
C ARG A 55 -0.90 0.72 12.08
N TYR A 56 -0.67 -0.47 12.61
CA TYR A 56 0.61 -1.17 12.42
C TYR A 56 0.48 -2.50 11.67
N GLU A 57 -0.53 -3.32 11.95
CA GLU A 57 -0.77 -4.57 11.22
C GLU A 57 -1.38 -4.31 9.83
N HIS A 58 -2.34 -3.36 9.77
CA HIS A 58 -3.10 -3.00 8.56
C HIS A 58 -2.61 -1.70 7.90
N ARG A 59 -1.30 -1.48 7.92
CA ARG A 59 -0.68 -0.23 7.42
C ARG A 59 -0.87 -0.02 5.91
N ASP A 60 -1.21 -1.09 5.20
CA ASP A 60 -1.58 -1.15 3.78
C ASP A 60 -3.04 -0.81 3.49
N VAL A 61 -3.86 -0.61 4.52
CA VAL A 61 -5.26 -0.22 4.39
C VAL A 61 -5.38 1.29 4.56
N ASN A 62 -5.91 1.96 3.54
CA ASN A 62 -6.24 3.37 3.63
C ASN A 62 -7.68 3.53 4.12
N VAL A 63 -7.81 4.05 5.33
CA VAL A 63 -9.10 4.28 5.98
C VAL A 63 -9.51 5.73 5.75
N PHE A 64 -10.59 5.92 4.99
CA PHE A 64 -11.27 7.20 4.81
C PHE A 64 -12.46 7.27 5.75
N MET A 65 -12.62 8.40 6.44
CA MET A 65 -13.72 8.56 7.38
C MET A 65 -14.62 9.71 6.97
N ALA A 66 -15.86 9.37 6.67
CA ALA A 66 -16.94 10.29 6.43
C ALA A 66 -17.71 10.46 7.74
N THR A 67 -17.54 11.59 8.42
CA THR A 67 -18.19 11.86 9.72
C THR A 67 -18.73 13.28 9.83
N LEU A 68 -19.72 13.46 10.70
CA LEU A 68 -20.23 14.76 11.16
C LEU A 68 -19.30 15.39 12.21
N ASN A 69 -18.60 14.57 13.01
CA ASN A 69 -17.72 15.02 14.09
C ASN A 69 -16.33 14.38 14.02
N LYS A 70 -15.31 15.15 13.62
CA LYS A 70 -13.93 14.65 13.52
C LYS A 70 -13.32 14.30 14.87
N GLU A 71 -13.72 14.99 15.94
CA GLU A 71 -13.08 14.86 17.26
C GLU A 71 -13.19 13.43 17.82
N ASP A 72 -14.27 12.73 17.50
CA ASP A 72 -14.54 11.38 18.02
C ASP A 72 -13.54 10.31 17.54
N PHE A 73 -12.74 10.62 16.50
CA PHE A 73 -11.88 9.65 15.82
C PHE A 73 -10.47 10.16 15.51
N LYS A 74 -10.11 11.38 15.94
CA LYS A 74 -8.75 11.94 15.73
C LYS A 74 -7.64 11.03 16.24
N ASP A 75 -7.95 10.23 17.26
CA ASP A 75 -7.00 9.30 17.83
C ASP A 75 -6.91 7.98 17.03
N LEU A 76 -7.83 7.68 16.12
CA LEU A 76 -7.76 6.51 15.23
C LEU A 76 -7.00 6.84 13.95
N LEU A 77 -7.35 7.95 13.30
CA LEU A 77 -6.69 8.39 12.07
C LEU A 77 -5.68 9.48 12.34
N SER A 78 -4.42 9.16 12.10
CA SER A 78 -3.31 10.11 12.30
C SER A 78 -3.15 11.12 11.15
N ARG A 79 -3.92 10.95 10.06
CA ARG A 79 -3.75 11.70 8.82
C ARG A 79 -4.99 12.53 8.53
N ASP A 80 -4.85 13.84 8.61
CA ASP A 80 -5.96 14.77 8.40
C ASP A 80 -6.55 14.72 6.98
N GLU A 81 -5.75 14.28 6.02
CA GLU A 81 -6.14 14.10 4.63
C GLU A 81 -7.18 12.99 4.42
N ASN A 82 -7.38 12.10 5.39
CA ASN A 82 -8.32 10.98 5.28
C ASN A 82 -9.73 11.30 5.82
N TRP A 83 -9.97 12.53 6.29
CA TRP A 83 -11.29 12.98 6.72
C TRP A 83 -12.12 13.53 5.57
N ILE A 84 -13.39 13.10 5.53
CA ILE A 84 -14.43 13.66 4.68
C ILE A 84 -15.48 14.25 5.63
N GLN A 85 -15.48 15.58 5.79
CA GLN A 85 -16.47 16.23 6.64
C GLN A 85 -17.80 16.32 5.88
N MET A 86 -18.80 15.60 6.36
CA MET A 86 -20.16 15.67 5.82
C MET A 86 -20.86 16.88 6.45
N GLY A 87 -21.31 17.83 5.64
CA GLY A 87 -22.10 18.97 6.11
C GLY A 87 -23.58 18.69 5.89
N MET A 88 -24.44 19.08 6.84
CA MET A 88 -25.88 19.14 6.59
C MET A 88 -26.16 20.36 5.69
N GLY A 89 -26.51 20.12 4.42
CA GLY A 89 -27.14 21.12 3.56
C GLY A 89 -26.25 21.89 2.57
N SER A 90 -25.18 21.32 2.01
CA SER A 90 -24.40 22.02 0.97
C SER A 90 -24.35 21.24 -0.34
N ASP A 91 -24.62 21.93 -1.45
CA ASP A 91 -24.32 21.60 -2.86
C ASP A 91 -22.81 21.32 -3.15
N SER A 92 -22.01 21.09 -2.10
CA SER A 92 -20.59 20.74 -2.14
C SER A 92 -20.35 19.23 -2.22
N SER A 93 -21.38 18.42 -2.51
CA SER A 93 -21.27 16.96 -2.59
C SER A 93 -20.29 16.52 -3.68
N ASP A 94 -20.23 17.27 -4.77
CA ASP A 94 -19.49 16.88 -5.97
C ASP A 94 -18.00 17.17 -5.85
N MET A 95 -17.60 18.29 -5.24
CA MET A 95 -16.19 18.58 -4.97
C MET A 95 -15.58 17.59 -3.96
N LYS A 96 -16.33 17.22 -2.91
CA LYS A 96 -15.85 16.28 -1.89
C LYS A 96 -15.76 14.84 -2.40
N SER A 97 -16.63 14.45 -3.34
CA SER A 97 -16.57 13.14 -3.98
C SER A 97 -15.43 13.04 -4.98
N VAL A 98 -15.18 14.08 -5.78
CA VAL A 98 -14.01 14.14 -6.69
C VAL A 98 -12.70 14.08 -5.91
N ASP A 99 -12.58 14.82 -4.80
CA ASP A 99 -11.39 14.76 -3.95
C ASP A 99 -11.17 13.37 -3.36
N LEU A 100 -12.24 12.70 -2.92
CA LEU A 100 -12.17 11.32 -2.43
C LEU A 100 -11.74 10.36 -3.55
N MET A 101 -12.32 10.48 -4.74
CA MET A 101 -11.95 9.64 -5.88
C MET A 101 -10.48 9.82 -6.26
N ASN A 102 -9.98 11.05 -6.28
CA ASN A 102 -8.58 11.33 -6.52
C ASN A 102 -7.67 10.67 -5.47
N LYS A 103 -8.04 10.72 -4.18
CA LYS A 103 -7.31 10.05 -3.09
C LYS A 103 -7.34 8.54 -3.22
N ILE A 104 -8.49 7.96 -3.57
CA ILE A 104 -8.64 6.51 -3.81
C ILE A 104 -7.72 6.07 -4.95
N ILE A 105 -7.64 6.84 -6.03
CA ILE A 105 -6.78 6.53 -7.19
C ILE A 105 -5.28 6.67 -6.83
N GLN A 106 -4.94 7.60 -5.94
CA GLN A 106 -3.57 7.79 -5.44
C GLN A 106 -3.17 6.80 -4.33
N THR A 107 -4.10 5.96 -3.88
CA THR A 107 -3.85 4.97 -2.84
C THR A 107 -2.86 3.93 -3.38
N PRO A 108 -1.72 3.71 -2.71
CA PRO A 108 -0.72 2.81 -3.22
C PRO A 108 -1.20 1.36 -3.20
N GLN A 109 -0.89 0.64 -4.28
CA GLN A 109 -0.84 -0.80 -4.30
C GLN A 109 0.32 -1.30 -3.44
N VAL A 110 0.26 -2.53 -2.95
CA VAL A 110 1.34 -3.07 -2.11
C VAL A 110 2.28 -3.94 -2.93
N PHE A 111 3.55 -3.59 -2.86
CA PHE A 111 4.62 -4.46 -3.31
C PHE A 111 5.14 -5.27 -2.13
N GLN A 112 5.30 -6.58 -2.34
CA GLN A 112 5.89 -7.48 -1.35
C GLN A 112 6.62 -8.63 -2.02
N TYR A 113 7.55 -9.26 -1.31
CA TYR A 113 8.24 -10.46 -1.79
C TYR A 113 7.70 -11.67 -1.04
N GLY A 114 6.99 -12.57 -1.74
CA GLY A 114 6.29 -13.70 -1.10
C GLY A 114 7.20 -14.62 -0.28
N ASP A 115 8.45 -14.80 -0.69
CA ASP A 115 9.42 -15.65 0.02
C ASP A 115 10.31 -14.90 1.01
N CYS A 116 10.01 -13.63 1.32
CA CYS A 116 10.88 -12.79 2.15
C CYS A 116 11.12 -13.31 3.57
N ARG A 117 10.21 -14.17 4.09
CA ARG A 117 10.34 -14.85 5.40
C ARG A 117 11.29 -16.05 5.34
N ARG A 118 11.45 -16.66 4.16
CA ARG A 118 12.27 -17.86 3.94
C ARG A 118 13.67 -17.50 3.49
N GLN A 119 13.77 -16.56 2.55
CA GLN A 119 15.02 -16.15 1.96
C GLN A 119 15.02 -14.66 1.60
N LYS A 120 16.23 -14.14 1.40
CA LYS A 120 16.43 -12.79 0.91
C LYS A 120 16.21 -12.79 -0.61
N SER A 121 15.54 -11.77 -1.14
CA SER A 121 15.32 -11.67 -2.59
C SER A 121 16.65 -11.57 -3.35
N SER A 122 16.74 -12.27 -4.48
CA SER A 122 17.92 -12.32 -5.33
C SER A 122 17.52 -12.25 -6.80
N ASN A 123 17.48 -11.04 -7.36
CA ASN A 123 17.04 -10.74 -8.73
C ASN A 123 15.64 -11.26 -9.05
N GLU A 124 14.73 -11.13 -8.09
CA GLU A 124 13.34 -11.49 -8.24
C GLU A 124 12.65 -10.46 -9.14
N VAL A 125 11.74 -10.92 -10.00
CA VAL A 125 11.09 -10.08 -11.02
C VAL A 125 9.59 -10.04 -10.79
N TYR A 126 9.07 -8.82 -10.73
CA TYR A 126 7.65 -8.52 -10.80
C TYR A 126 7.34 -7.87 -12.14
N GLU A 127 6.17 -8.18 -12.70
CA GLU A 127 5.69 -7.62 -13.95
C GLU A 127 4.38 -6.86 -13.70
N GLY A 128 4.30 -5.65 -14.23
CA GLY A 128 3.12 -4.81 -14.18
C GLY A 128 2.80 -4.22 -15.55
N TYR A 129 1.65 -3.56 -15.64
CA TYR A 129 1.16 -2.94 -16.86
C TYR A 129 0.74 -1.51 -16.55
N LEU A 130 1.25 -0.55 -17.31
CA LEU A 130 1.00 0.87 -17.12
C LEU A 130 0.21 1.41 -18.30
N THR A 131 -0.91 2.08 -18.02
CA THR A 131 -1.67 2.80 -19.05
C THR A 131 -1.02 4.17 -19.30
N PRO A 132 -0.78 4.56 -20.56
CA PRO A 132 -0.22 5.86 -20.90
C PRO A 132 -1.04 7.03 -20.31
N GLY A 133 -0.36 8.07 -19.84
CA GLY A 133 -1.00 9.23 -19.19
C GLY A 133 -1.43 9.00 -17.74
N TYR A 134 -1.42 7.76 -17.24
CA TYR A 134 -1.68 7.43 -15.85
C TYR A 134 -0.39 7.11 -15.09
N LYS A 135 -0.46 7.26 -13.76
CA LYS A 135 0.61 6.89 -12.83
C LYS A 135 0.13 5.74 -11.96
N GLN A 136 1.08 4.92 -11.51
CA GLN A 136 0.84 3.88 -10.53
C GLN A 136 1.56 4.20 -9.24
N TYR A 137 0.83 4.11 -8.13
CA TYR A 137 1.36 4.30 -6.80
C TYR A 137 1.54 2.94 -6.16
N TRP A 138 2.72 2.71 -5.59
CA TRP A 138 3.11 1.49 -4.93
C TRP A 138 3.71 1.81 -3.56
N ALA A 139 3.56 0.88 -2.63
CA ALA A 139 4.16 0.95 -1.32
C ALA A 139 4.66 -0.43 -0.88
N MET A 140 5.82 -0.47 -0.28
CA MET A 140 6.29 -1.61 0.50
C MET A 140 6.29 -1.17 1.96
N TYR A 141 5.64 -1.94 2.83
CA TYR A 141 5.56 -1.65 4.26
C TYR A 141 6.58 -2.44 5.06
N PRO A 142 7.02 -1.97 6.25
CA PRO A 142 8.13 -2.57 6.98
C PRO A 142 8.02 -4.08 7.22
N ARG A 143 6.81 -4.64 7.34
CA ARG A 143 6.61 -6.09 7.49
C ARG A 143 7.33 -6.89 6.40
N HIS A 144 7.51 -6.26 5.24
CA HIS A 144 8.09 -6.84 4.03
C HIS A 144 9.60 -6.62 3.88
N PHE A 145 10.24 -5.79 4.70
CA PHE A 145 11.67 -5.48 4.55
C PHE A 145 12.40 -5.10 5.84
N ILE A 146 11.81 -5.29 7.02
CA ILE A 146 12.37 -4.88 8.32
C ILE A 146 13.77 -5.45 8.61
N LYS A 147 14.16 -6.57 7.97
CA LYS A 147 15.48 -7.20 8.11
C LYS A 147 16.42 -6.94 6.92
N SER A 148 16.00 -6.15 5.95
CA SER A 148 16.83 -5.78 4.82
C SER A 148 17.95 -4.82 5.23
N TYR A 149 19.15 -5.04 4.70
CA TYR A 149 20.33 -4.14 4.88
C TYR A 149 20.57 -3.25 3.67
N SER A 150 20.34 -3.77 2.47
CA SER A 150 20.38 -3.02 1.22
C SER A 150 19.34 -3.61 0.31
N ILE A 151 18.51 -2.75 -0.28
CA ILE A 151 17.48 -3.12 -1.25
C ILE A 151 17.82 -2.43 -2.56
N ASP A 152 17.99 -3.22 -3.61
CA ASP A 152 18.18 -2.73 -4.97
C ASP A 152 16.89 -2.94 -5.75
N LEU A 153 16.39 -1.87 -6.36
CA LEU A 153 15.20 -1.85 -7.20
C LEU A 153 15.59 -1.39 -8.59
N ARG A 154 15.21 -2.15 -9.62
CA ARG A 154 15.47 -1.83 -11.03
C ARG A 154 14.17 -1.91 -11.82
N PHE A 155 13.78 -0.79 -12.40
CA PHE A 155 12.54 -0.67 -13.17
C PHE A 155 12.84 -0.55 -14.65
N LYS A 156 12.10 -1.26 -15.49
CA LYS A 156 12.24 -1.21 -16.95
C LYS A 156 10.87 -1.26 -17.60
N ALA A 157 10.67 -0.56 -18.71
CA ALA A 157 9.49 -0.73 -19.55
C ALA A 157 9.84 -1.30 -20.91
N GLU A 158 8.89 -2.01 -21.51
CA GLU A 158 9.01 -2.45 -22.89
C GLU A 158 8.77 -1.26 -23.84
N LYS A 159 9.74 -1.02 -24.74
CA LYS A 159 9.62 -0.07 -25.86
C LYS A 159 9.41 1.40 -25.47
N THR A 160 9.63 1.78 -24.20
CA THR A 160 9.48 3.15 -23.74
C THR A 160 10.30 3.45 -22.49
N ARG A 161 10.28 4.71 -22.03
CA ARG A 161 11.04 5.19 -20.87
C ARG A 161 10.12 5.43 -19.68
N LEU A 162 10.49 4.87 -18.54
CA LEU A 162 9.82 5.14 -17.27
C LEU A 162 10.40 6.36 -16.58
N ARG A 163 9.54 7.06 -15.85
CA ARG A 163 9.88 7.97 -14.77
C ARG A 163 9.43 7.30 -13.47
N VAL A 164 10.37 7.10 -12.56
CA VAL A 164 10.11 6.45 -11.27
C VAL A 164 10.59 7.34 -10.15
N CYS A 165 9.78 7.52 -9.12
CA CYS A 165 10.12 8.26 -7.91
C CYS A 165 10.06 7.33 -6.71
N VAL A 166 11.05 7.38 -5.81
CA VAL A 166 11.09 6.51 -4.61
C VAL A 166 11.34 7.34 -3.36
N ASP A 167 10.41 7.32 -2.40
CA ASP A 167 10.52 8.09 -1.16
C ASP A 167 10.10 7.27 0.07
N ARG A 168 10.39 7.78 1.26
CA ARG A 168 9.91 7.28 2.56
C ARG A 168 8.62 7.97 3.02
N PHE A 169 8.14 8.95 2.24
CA PHE A 169 6.87 9.66 2.46
C PHE A 169 5.80 9.23 1.44
N PRO A 170 4.50 9.33 1.78
CA PRO A 170 3.42 9.11 0.84
C PRO A 170 3.54 10.04 -0.38
N ILE A 171 3.15 9.55 -1.57
CA ILE A 171 3.23 10.27 -2.85
C ILE A 171 4.68 10.71 -3.17
N ALA A 172 5.50 9.72 -3.54
CA ALA A 172 6.95 9.90 -3.76
C ALA A 172 7.30 10.96 -4.82
N GLU A 173 6.42 11.20 -5.78
CA GLU A 173 6.64 12.18 -6.85
C GLU A 173 6.62 13.65 -6.41
N ASN A 174 6.11 13.94 -5.20
CA ASN A 174 6.14 15.31 -4.67
C ASN A 174 7.59 15.79 -4.40
N ASN A 175 8.55 14.88 -4.38
CA ASN A 175 9.96 15.19 -4.22
C ASN A 175 10.74 14.83 -5.48
N GLU A 176 10.89 15.81 -6.37
CA GLU A 176 11.58 15.67 -7.65
C GLU A 176 13.02 15.15 -7.53
N LYS A 177 13.70 15.40 -6.41
CA LYS A 177 15.08 14.90 -6.18
C LYS A 177 15.14 13.38 -6.06
N HIS A 178 14.02 12.75 -5.76
CA HIS A 178 13.89 11.31 -5.62
C HIS A 178 13.31 10.64 -6.87
N CYS A 179 13.07 11.41 -7.92
CA CYS A 179 12.64 10.93 -9.22
C CYS A 179 13.84 10.70 -10.15
N ARG A 180 13.76 9.65 -10.94
CA ARG A 180 14.73 9.32 -11.98
C ARG A 180 13.99 8.89 -13.24
N GLU A 181 14.55 9.25 -14.39
CA GLU A 181 14.09 8.79 -15.70
C GLU A 181 15.09 7.82 -16.30
N ALA A 182 14.59 6.86 -17.08
CA ALA A 182 15.43 5.91 -17.79
C ALA A 182 16.32 6.65 -18.82
N GLN A 183 17.63 6.45 -18.75
CA GLN A 183 18.57 6.96 -19.74
C GLN A 183 18.53 6.14 -21.04
N GLU A 184 19.03 6.72 -22.14
CA GLU A 184 18.90 6.16 -23.49
C GLU A 184 19.55 4.78 -23.65
N ASP A 185 20.65 4.50 -22.95
CA ASP A 185 21.49 3.32 -23.20
C ASP A 185 21.07 2.05 -22.43
N ASP A 186 20.46 2.18 -21.24
CA ASP A 186 20.11 1.04 -20.37
C ASP A 186 18.59 0.81 -20.32
N GLY A 187 17.80 1.87 -20.51
CA GLY A 187 16.34 1.83 -20.38
C GLY A 187 15.84 1.48 -18.96
N GLU A 188 16.75 1.35 -17.99
CA GLU A 188 16.48 0.98 -16.61
C GLU A 188 16.57 2.19 -15.67
N VAL A 189 15.66 2.24 -14.70
CA VAL A 189 15.73 3.16 -13.57
C VAL A 189 16.12 2.39 -12.31
N LYS A 190 17.24 2.77 -11.70
CA LYS A 190 17.86 2.01 -10.59
C LYS A 190 17.81 2.81 -9.28
N PHE A 191 17.44 2.15 -8.19
CA PHE A 191 17.47 2.71 -6.84
C PHE A 191 18.11 1.71 -5.88
N THR A 192 18.92 2.23 -4.96
CA THR A 192 19.50 1.46 -3.85
C THR A 192 19.10 2.13 -2.55
N ILE A 193 18.50 1.37 -1.64
CA ILE A 193 18.03 1.82 -0.33
C ILE A 193 18.85 1.08 0.72
N THR A 194 19.73 1.80 1.39
CA THR A 194 20.60 1.27 2.45
C THR A 194 19.96 1.42 3.83
N ASP A 195 20.12 0.38 4.65
CA ASP A 195 19.60 0.23 6.01
C ASP A 195 18.20 0.83 6.24
N PRO A 196 17.17 0.40 5.49
CA PRO A 196 15.87 1.06 5.43
C PRO A 196 15.17 1.24 6.79
N CYS A 197 15.48 0.40 7.78
CA CYS A 197 14.95 0.45 9.14
C CYS A 197 16.03 0.59 10.23
N ARG A 198 17.21 1.16 9.92
CA ARG A 198 18.31 1.30 10.91
C ARG A 198 17.85 1.94 12.21
N GLY A 199 18.05 1.23 13.33
CA GLY A 199 17.69 1.73 14.67
C GLY A 199 16.19 1.95 14.90
N LYS A 200 15.32 1.43 14.02
CA LYS A 200 13.87 1.59 14.10
C LYS A 200 13.20 0.25 14.36
N SER A 201 12.13 0.30 15.16
CA SER A 201 11.20 -0.82 15.33
C SER A 201 10.30 -0.97 14.10
N PHE A 202 9.55 -2.07 14.05
CA PHE A 202 8.50 -2.28 13.04
C PHE A 202 7.53 -1.09 12.95
N GLU A 203 7.11 -0.56 14.09
CA GLU A 203 6.14 0.54 14.21
C GLU A 203 6.70 1.88 13.69
N SER A 204 7.98 2.14 13.97
CA SER A 204 8.65 3.41 13.67
C SER A 204 9.35 3.43 12.32
N CYS A 205 9.58 2.27 11.69
CA CYS A 205 10.15 2.22 10.35
C CYS A 205 9.13 2.74 9.32
N PRO A 206 9.49 3.71 8.45
CA PRO A 206 8.58 4.19 7.41
C PRO A 206 8.47 3.19 6.25
N GLY A 207 7.40 3.29 5.45
CA GLY A 207 7.22 2.52 4.22
C GLY A 207 8.09 3.06 3.07
N ILE A 208 8.37 2.24 2.07
CA ILE A 208 9.01 2.65 0.81
C ILE A 208 7.87 2.92 -0.16
N HIS A 209 7.70 4.16 -0.59
CA HIS A 209 6.68 4.55 -1.55
C HIS A 209 7.32 4.74 -2.92
N VAL A 210 6.65 4.25 -3.96
CA VAL A 210 7.13 4.31 -5.34
C VAL A 210 6.01 4.85 -6.22
N THR A 211 6.32 5.87 -7.03
CA THR A 211 5.44 6.33 -8.11
C THR A 211 6.07 5.92 -9.43
N ILE A 212 5.31 5.24 -10.29
CA ILE A 212 5.75 4.79 -11.62
C ILE A 212 4.87 5.48 -12.66
N GLY A 213 5.50 6.13 -13.62
CA GLY A 213 4.85 6.76 -14.77
C GLY A 213 5.73 6.66 -16.02
N LEU A 214 5.21 7.14 -17.14
CA LEU A 214 6.01 7.35 -18.35
C LEU A 214 6.81 8.66 -18.24
N SER A 215 7.99 8.69 -18.85
CA SER A 215 8.72 9.95 -19.06
C SER A 215 7.89 10.91 -19.92
N SER A 216 8.02 12.21 -19.68
CA SER A 216 7.32 13.25 -20.45
C SER A 216 7.56 13.14 -21.96
N GLN A 217 8.77 12.73 -22.35
CA GLN A 217 9.16 12.50 -23.75
C GLN A 217 8.54 11.23 -24.35
N ALA A 218 8.21 10.26 -23.51
CA ALA A 218 7.59 9.01 -23.91
C ALA A 218 6.07 9.16 -24.14
N ILE A 219 5.40 10.03 -23.37
CA ILE A 219 3.93 10.19 -23.44
C ILE A 219 3.47 10.61 -24.85
N THR A 220 4.25 11.43 -25.56
CA THR A 220 3.93 11.87 -26.93
C THR A 220 4.23 10.80 -27.99
N ALA A 221 5.17 9.91 -27.72
CA ALA A 221 5.63 8.87 -28.66
C ALA A 221 4.77 7.59 -28.66
N VAL A 222 3.93 7.37 -27.63
CA VAL A 222 3.10 6.14 -27.51
C VAL A 222 1.91 6.11 -28.49
N SER A 223 1.72 7.18 -29.26
CA SER A 223 0.63 7.35 -30.24
C SER A 223 0.65 6.39 -31.44
N ALA A 224 1.65 5.50 -31.58
CA ALA A 224 1.77 4.61 -32.74
C ALA A 224 2.34 3.22 -32.37
N GLY A 225 1.45 2.22 -32.18
CA GLY A 225 1.82 0.81 -32.37
C GLY A 225 2.15 -0.04 -31.13
N ASN A 226 1.85 0.42 -29.92
CA ASN A 226 1.95 -0.43 -28.73
C ASN A 226 0.61 -1.14 -28.45
N ASP A 227 0.34 -2.22 -29.19
CA ASP A 227 -0.67 -3.20 -28.78
C ASP A 227 -0.05 -4.16 -27.76
N CYS A 228 -0.52 -4.10 -26.52
CA CYS A 228 -0.24 -5.12 -25.54
C CYS A 228 -0.93 -6.42 -25.95
N LYS A 229 -0.10 -7.46 -26.14
CA LYS A 229 -0.56 -8.82 -26.51
C LYS A 229 -0.55 -9.80 -25.35
N ASP A 230 -0.16 -9.35 -24.16
CA ASP A 230 -0.15 -10.19 -22.96
C ASP A 230 -1.58 -10.41 -22.45
N VAL A 231 -1.90 -11.63 -22.02
CA VAL A 231 -3.22 -12.00 -21.50
C VAL A 231 -3.60 -11.20 -20.25
N ARG A 232 -2.61 -10.69 -19.50
CA ARG A 232 -2.85 -9.86 -18.31
C ARG A 232 -3.13 -8.39 -18.61
N CYS A 233 -3.02 -7.95 -19.86
CA CYS A 233 -3.39 -6.60 -20.23
C CYS A 233 -4.91 -6.40 -20.18
N ARG A 234 -5.32 -5.30 -19.56
CA ARG A 234 -6.71 -4.86 -19.47
C ARG A 234 -7.13 -4.01 -20.66
N SER A 235 -6.18 -3.32 -21.27
CA SER A 235 -6.39 -2.52 -22.47
C SER A 235 -5.21 -2.67 -23.43
N PRO A 236 -5.45 -2.54 -24.76
CA PRO A 236 -4.42 -2.76 -25.75
C PRO A 236 -3.31 -1.72 -25.70
N ASP A 237 -3.57 -0.52 -25.19
CA ASP A 237 -2.59 0.58 -25.08
C ASP A 237 -1.63 0.44 -23.88
N GLN A 238 -1.78 -0.59 -23.04
CA GLN A 238 -0.94 -0.74 -21.86
C GLN A 238 0.50 -1.13 -22.22
N ILE A 239 1.43 -0.62 -21.41
CA ILE A 239 2.85 -0.89 -21.55
C ILE A 239 3.27 -1.81 -20.41
N LYS A 240 3.85 -2.95 -20.77
CA LYS A 240 4.45 -3.86 -19.80
C LYS A 240 5.71 -3.22 -19.20
N TRP A 241 5.82 -3.30 -17.89
CA TRP A 241 7.02 -2.90 -17.15
C TRP A 241 7.41 -4.00 -16.16
N THR A 242 8.68 -4.02 -15.80
CA THR A 242 9.24 -4.98 -14.85
C THR A 242 9.93 -4.25 -13.70
N LEU A 243 9.80 -4.79 -12.50
CA LEU A 243 10.62 -4.46 -11.33
C LEU A 243 11.45 -5.68 -11.00
N THR A 244 12.76 -5.55 -11.16
CA THR A 244 13.73 -6.52 -10.62
C THR A 244 14.24 -6.04 -9.28
N HIS A 245 14.22 -6.88 -8.26
CA HIS A 245 14.68 -6.51 -6.93
C HIS A 245 15.57 -7.55 -6.26
N SER A 246 16.52 -7.04 -5.48
CA SER A 246 17.44 -7.81 -4.66
C SER A 246 17.49 -7.16 -3.28
N GLY A 247 17.77 -7.94 -2.23
CA GLY A 247 17.96 -7.32 -0.91
C GLY A 247 16.86 -7.50 0.11
N ILE A 248 15.64 -7.83 -0.33
CA ILE A 248 14.44 -7.79 0.50
C ILE A 248 14.39 -8.99 1.44
N SER A 249 14.26 -8.74 2.74
CA SER A 249 14.11 -9.77 3.77
C SER A 249 13.18 -9.34 4.91
N CYS A 250 12.33 -10.26 5.34
CA CYS A 250 11.34 -10.07 6.40
C CYS A 250 11.78 -10.70 7.72
N SER A 251 11.12 -10.33 8.82
CA SER A 251 11.18 -11.12 10.05
C SER A 251 10.46 -12.46 9.85
N GLY A 252 11.19 -13.57 9.92
CA GLY A 252 10.64 -14.94 9.85
C GLY A 252 9.85 -15.39 11.10
N GLY A 253 9.50 -14.46 12.00
CA GLY A 253 8.61 -14.77 13.11
C GLY A 253 7.21 -14.99 12.57
N ARG A 254 6.76 -16.25 12.52
CA ARG A 254 5.34 -16.56 12.38
C ARG A 254 4.60 -15.73 13.44
N THR A 255 3.77 -14.77 13.03
CA THR A 255 2.54 -14.54 13.77
C THR A 255 1.81 -15.87 13.67
N VAL A 256 2.05 -16.75 14.65
CA VAL A 256 1.17 -17.89 14.88
C VAL A 256 -0.15 -17.23 15.22
N VAL A 257 -0.99 -17.03 14.21
CA VAL A 257 -2.41 -16.80 14.40
C VAL A 257 -2.86 -18.13 14.98
N ALA A 258 -2.77 -18.25 16.30
CA ALA A 258 -3.34 -19.37 17.01
C ALA A 258 -4.82 -19.30 16.73
N ASN A 259 -5.27 -20.09 15.76
CA ASN A 259 -6.67 -20.35 15.55
C ASN A 259 -7.08 -21.20 16.75
N TRP A 260 -7.51 -20.52 17.82
CA TRP A 260 -8.02 -21.15 19.04
C TRP A 260 -9.39 -21.76 18.72
N THR A 261 -9.43 -22.78 17.89
CA THR A 261 -10.51 -23.78 17.92
C THR A 261 -10.00 -24.93 18.77
N PHE A 262 -9.96 -24.72 20.09
CA PHE A 262 -9.99 -25.81 21.05
C PHE A 262 -11.37 -26.48 20.91
N GLN A 263 -11.50 -27.44 20.01
CA GLN A 263 -12.58 -28.42 20.12
C GLN A 263 -12.24 -29.32 21.30
N ILE A 264 -12.79 -28.99 22.46
CA ILE A 264 -12.90 -29.93 23.57
C ILE A 264 -13.89 -31.00 23.11
N ILE A 265 -13.37 -32.11 22.58
CA ILE A 265 -14.14 -33.35 22.47
C ILE A 265 -14.16 -33.93 23.88
N CYS A 266 -15.17 -33.56 24.66
CA CYS A 266 -15.53 -34.31 25.86
C CYS A 266 -16.09 -35.66 25.40
N PHE A 267 -15.28 -36.72 25.51
CA PHE A 267 -15.83 -38.07 25.61
C PHE A 267 -16.50 -38.18 26.99
N VAL A 268 -17.83 -38.16 26.99
CA VAL A 268 -18.62 -38.70 28.10
C VAL A 268 -18.63 -40.22 27.89
N LEU A 269 -17.96 -40.93 28.81
CA LEU A 269 -18.20 -42.35 29.09
C LEU A 269 -19.12 -42.44 30.30
#